data_AF-A0A416MEN9-F1
#
_entry.id   AF-A0A416MEN9-F1
#
_cell.length_a   1.000
_cell.length_b   1.000
_cell.length_c   1.000
_cell.angle_alpha   90.00
_cell.angle_beta   90.00
_cell.angle_gamma   90.00
#
_symmetry.space_group_name_H-M   'P 1'
#
loop_
_entity.id
_entity.type
_entity.pdbx_description
1 polymer ?
#
loop_
_entity_poly.entity_id
_entity_poly.type
_entity_poly.pdbx_seq_one_letter_code
_entity_poly.pdbx_strand_id
1 'polypeptide(L)'
;MNTFHLRIVTMDGKVFDDQASQIFLRTIDGDVAIRAGHINYCSGIGMGQAHVTLADGHERYAACIGGMVSMLNGECQVAATTWEWKEEIDEERAKKAKERAEERLNQKNLSDREQRIAEAKLRRALVRLHVTNEE
;
A
#
# COMPACT_ATOMS: atom_id res chain seq x y z
N MET A 1 6.60 -19.60 -14.17
CA MET A 1 7.27 -18.87 -13.08
C MET A 1 6.98 -19.60 -11.78
N ASN A 2 7.90 -19.62 -10.81
CA ASN A 2 7.57 -20.13 -9.49
C ASN A 2 6.63 -19.14 -8.79
N THR A 3 5.67 -19.68 -8.05
CA THR A 3 4.68 -18.90 -7.29
C THR A 3 4.73 -19.23 -5.81
N PHE A 4 4.10 -18.37 -5.01
CA PHE A 4 3.83 -18.60 -3.61
C PHE A 4 2.38 -18.20 -3.31
N HIS A 5 1.82 -18.77 -2.25
CA HIS A 5 0.50 -18.36 -1.78
C HIS A 5 0.60 -16.96 -1.15
N LEU A 6 -0.14 -16.00 -1.70
CA LEU A 6 -0.22 -14.64 -1.20
C LEU A 6 -1.63 -14.37 -0.66
N ARG A 7 -1.69 -13.95 0.60
CA ARG A 7 -2.92 -13.50 1.25
C ARG A 7 -2.81 -12.05 1.64
N ILE A 8 -3.74 -11.22 1.17
CA ILE A 8 -3.87 -9.81 1.54
C ILE A 8 -5.19 -9.63 2.27
N VAL A 9 -5.11 -9.14 3.50
CA VAL A 9 -6.26 -8.87 4.36
C VAL A 9 -6.21 -7.44 4.88
N THR A 10 -7.39 -6.87 5.06
CA THR A 10 -7.62 -5.61 5.77
C THR A 10 -8.66 -5.84 6.87
N MET A 11 -8.96 -4.82 7.67
CA MET A 11 -10.04 -4.89 8.66
C MET A 11 -11.42 -5.12 8.02
N ASP A 12 -11.61 -4.71 6.77
CA ASP A 12 -12.86 -4.86 6.03
C ASP A 12 -13.02 -6.26 5.41
N GLY A 13 -11.94 -7.05 5.38
CA GLY A 13 -11.97 -8.44 4.97
C GLY A 13 -10.81 -8.86 4.07
N LYS A 14 -11.03 -9.95 3.35
CA LYS A 14 -10.05 -10.57 2.46
C LYS A 14 -10.02 -9.85 1.12
N VAL A 15 -8.88 -9.28 0.76
CA VAL A 15 -8.68 -8.49 -0.47
C VAL A 15 -8.08 -9.32 -1.59
N PHE A 16 -7.18 -10.25 -1.25
CA PHE A 16 -6.54 -11.18 -2.19
C PHE A 16 -6.17 -12.47 -1.47
N ASP A 17 -6.31 -13.61 -2.15
CA ASP A 17 -6.00 -14.93 -1.59
C ASP A 17 -5.82 -15.91 -2.75
N ASP A 18 -4.65 -15.86 -3.38
CA ASP A 18 -4.31 -16.67 -4.54
C ASP A 18 -2.78 -16.78 -4.71
N GLN A 19 -2.33 -17.46 -5.76
CA GLN A 19 -0.93 -17.57 -6.14
C GLN A 19 -0.41 -16.28 -6.78
N ALA A 20 0.77 -15.85 -6.32
CA ALA A 20 1.52 -14.74 -6.91
C ALA A 20 2.97 -15.15 -7.16
N SER A 21 3.61 -14.53 -8.14
CA SER A 21 5.05 -14.71 -8.39
C SER A 21 5.90 -13.66 -7.66
N GLN A 22 5.32 -12.50 -7.37
CA GLN A 22 5.95 -11.40 -6.66
C GLN A 22 4.91 -10.51 -5.97
N ILE A 23 5.29 -9.95 -4.82
CA ILE A 23 4.65 -8.77 -4.25
C ILE A 23 5.69 -7.69 -3.98
N PHE A 24 5.41 -6.48 -4.44
CA PHE A 24 6.18 -5.28 -4.15
C PHE A 24 5.39 -4.36 -3.23
N LEU A 25 6.07 -3.77 -2.25
CA LEU A 25 5.48 -2.75 -1.37
C LEU A 25 6.56 -1.89 -0.71
N ARG A 26 6.15 -0.69 -0.28
CA ARG A 26 6.95 0.20 0.57
C ARG A 26 6.88 -0.27 2.03
N THR A 27 8.01 -0.66 2.62
CA THR A 27 8.13 -0.89 4.07
C THR A 27 8.50 0.39 4.81
N ILE A 28 8.61 0.33 6.14
CA ILE A 28 9.13 1.45 6.95
C ILE A 28 10.61 1.76 6.68
N ASP A 29 11.38 0.79 6.16
CA ASP A 29 12.83 0.89 5.94
C ASP A 29 13.21 1.08 4.47
N GLY A 30 12.26 0.99 3.55
CA GLY A 30 12.50 1.08 2.11
C GLY A 30 11.55 0.21 1.29
N ASP A 31 11.76 0.17 -0.02
CA ASP A 31 10.96 -0.65 -0.91
C ASP A 31 11.45 -2.11 -0.90
N VAL A 32 10.52 -3.06 -0.93
CA VAL A 32 10.83 -4.49 -0.95
C VAL A 32 10.01 -5.20 -2.02
N ALA A 33 10.64 -6.16 -2.70
CA ALA A 33 9.99 -7.10 -3.59
C ALA A 33 10.19 -8.54 -3.05
N ILE A 34 9.12 -9.16 -2.56
CA ILE A 34 9.13 -10.55 -2.10
C ILE A 34 8.75 -11.43 -3.28
N ARG A 35 9.62 -12.38 -3.63
CA ARG A 35 9.45 -13.33 -4.75
C ARG A 35 9.34 -14.76 -4.24
N ALA A 36 8.89 -15.67 -5.11
CA ALA A 36 8.88 -17.09 -4.80
C ALA A 36 10.28 -17.59 -4.38
N GLY A 37 10.35 -18.31 -3.26
CA GLY A 37 11.61 -18.80 -2.67
C GLY A 37 12.34 -17.79 -1.76
N HIS A 38 11.73 -16.64 -1.47
CA HIS A 38 12.26 -15.71 -0.48
C HIS A 38 12.32 -16.35 0.92
N ILE A 39 13.36 -16.03 1.68
CA ILE A 39 13.53 -16.48 3.07
C ILE A 39 12.42 -15.94 3.97
N ASN A 40 12.32 -16.49 5.18
CA ASN A 40 11.41 -15.94 6.18
C ASN A 40 11.73 -14.45 6.43
N TYR A 41 10.69 -13.62 6.38
CA TYR A 41 10.79 -12.17 6.45
C TYR A 41 9.58 -11.58 7.15
N CYS A 42 9.76 -10.48 7.87
CA CYS A 42 8.66 -9.75 8.48
C CYS A 42 9.05 -8.27 8.55
N SER A 43 8.14 -7.37 8.18
CA SER A 43 8.36 -5.93 8.32
C SER A 43 7.06 -5.15 8.42
N GLY A 44 7.14 -3.96 9.02
CA GLY A 44 6.09 -2.97 9.00
C GLY A 44 5.96 -2.35 7.60
N ILE A 45 4.72 -2.16 7.16
CA ILE A 45 4.42 -1.55 5.87
C ILE A 45 4.36 -0.02 6.06
N GLY A 46 4.97 0.73 5.14
CA GLY A 46 4.90 2.18 5.06
C GLY A 46 3.67 2.67 4.28
N MET A 47 3.67 3.95 3.92
CA MET A 47 2.68 4.50 2.99
C MET A 47 3.28 4.59 1.60
N GLY A 48 2.72 3.85 0.64
CA GLY A 48 3.23 3.82 -0.73
C GLY A 48 2.38 2.99 -1.69
N GLN A 49 2.83 2.95 -2.93
CA GLN A 49 2.32 2.02 -3.93
C GLN A 49 2.75 0.60 -3.58
N ALA A 50 1.89 -0.35 -3.88
CA ALA A 50 2.17 -1.77 -3.90
C ALA A 50 1.75 -2.34 -5.26
N HIS A 51 2.36 -3.45 -5.67
CA HIS A 51 1.87 -4.23 -6.79
C HIS A 51 2.05 -5.72 -6.56
N VAL A 52 1.14 -6.50 -7.14
CA VAL A 52 1.19 -7.96 -7.14
C VAL A 52 1.38 -8.43 -8.58
N THR A 53 2.43 -9.20 -8.81
CA THR A 53 2.63 -9.90 -10.08
C THR A 53 2.01 -11.29 -9.96
N LEU A 54 0.97 -11.56 -10.74
CA LEU A 54 0.24 -12.81 -10.77
C LEU A 54 1.06 -13.94 -11.42
N ALA A 55 0.53 -15.16 -11.38
CA ALA A 55 1.19 -16.35 -11.93
C ALA A 55 1.38 -16.31 -13.46
N ASP A 56 0.50 -15.58 -14.15
CA ASP A 56 0.51 -15.35 -15.60
C ASP A 56 1.38 -14.15 -16.02
N GLY A 57 1.95 -13.43 -15.04
CA GLY A 57 2.79 -12.26 -15.27
C GLY A 57 2.03 -10.93 -15.30
N HIS A 58 0.70 -10.93 -15.16
CA HIS A 58 -0.06 -9.69 -15.05
C HIS A 58 0.21 -8.99 -13.72
N GLU A 59 0.40 -7.67 -13.76
CA GLU A 59 0.60 -6.85 -12.58
C GLU A 59 -0.69 -6.15 -12.18
N ARG A 60 -0.97 -6.14 -10.88
CA ARG A 60 -2.07 -5.37 -10.29
C ARG A 60 -1.53 -4.38 -9.30
N TYR A 61 -1.82 -3.10 -9.51
CA TYR A 61 -1.34 -2.00 -8.67
C TYR A 61 -2.36 -1.64 -7.58
N ALA A 62 -1.87 -1.25 -6.42
CA ALA A 62 -2.67 -0.86 -5.28
C ALA A 62 -2.03 0.27 -4.47
N ALA A 63 -2.86 1.08 -3.82
CA ALA A 63 -2.42 1.95 -2.75
C ALA A 63 -2.41 1.15 -1.44
N CYS A 64 -1.24 1.10 -0.79
CA CYS A 64 -1.09 0.45 0.51
C CYS A 64 -0.67 1.47 1.58
N ILE A 65 -1.46 1.54 2.66
CA ILE A 65 -1.27 2.53 3.72
C ILE A 65 -1.10 1.79 5.03
N GLY A 66 0.14 1.41 5.34
CA GLY A 66 0.47 0.82 6.62
C GLY A 66 0.00 -0.63 6.79
N GLY A 67 0.45 -1.24 7.87
CA GLY A 67 0.18 -2.64 8.20
C GLY A 67 1.47 -3.42 8.40
N MET A 68 1.43 -4.71 8.09
CA MET A 68 2.55 -5.64 8.26
C MET A 68 2.56 -6.66 7.12
N VAL A 69 3.76 -7.02 6.67
CA VAL A 69 4.00 -8.10 5.73
C VAL A 69 4.82 -9.18 6.41
N SER A 70 4.48 -10.44 6.17
CA SER A 70 5.30 -11.59 6.55
C SER A 70 5.43 -12.57 5.39
N MET A 71 6.59 -13.19 5.29
CA MET A 71 6.87 -14.37 4.48
C MET A 71 7.32 -15.45 5.45
N LEU A 72 6.58 -16.54 5.56
CA LEU A 72 6.86 -17.63 6.50
C LEU A 72 6.66 -18.96 5.79
N ASN A 73 7.71 -19.78 5.74
CA ASN A 73 7.69 -21.14 5.20
C ASN A 73 7.12 -21.23 3.76
N GLY A 74 7.38 -20.22 2.92
CA GLY A 74 6.88 -20.19 1.56
C GLY A 74 5.51 -19.51 1.37
N GLU A 75 4.88 -19.02 2.44
CA GLU A 75 3.61 -18.30 2.37
C GLU A 75 3.78 -16.82 2.72
N CYS A 76 3.19 -15.93 1.91
CA CYS A 76 3.21 -14.50 2.17
C CYS A 76 1.85 -14.02 2.68
N GLN A 77 1.86 -13.26 3.78
CA GLN A 77 0.69 -12.62 4.33
C GLN A 77 0.91 -11.11 4.46
N VAL A 78 -0.06 -10.34 4.00
CA VAL A 78 -0.12 -8.89 4.14
C VAL A 78 -1.35 -8.55 4.95
N ALA A 79 -1.14 -8.01 6.14
CA ALA A 79 -2.19 -7.43 6.98
C ALA A 79 -2.10 -5.90 6.85
N ALA A 80 -2.79 -5.34 5.86
CA ALA A 80 -2.75 -3.91 5.57
C ALA A 80 -3.81 -3.15 6.40
N THR A 81 -3.49 -1.92 6.83
CA THR A 81 -4.53 -1.04 7.42
C THR A 81 -5.47 -0.53 6.35
N THR A 82 -4.95 -0.25 5.14
CA THR A 82 -5.75 0.05 3.96
C THR A 82 -5.06 -0.51 2.74
N TRP A 83 -5.85 -1.17 1.89
CA TRP A 83 -5.44 -1.66 0.59
C TRP A 83 -6.55 -1.31 -0.40
N GLU A 84 -6.24 -0.51 -1.40
CA GLU A 84 -7.19 -0.09 -2.45
C GLU A 84 -6.57 -0.44 -3.79
N TRP A 85 -7.22 -1.31 -4.57
CA TRP A 85 -6.76 -1.59 -5.94
C TRP A 85 -6.90 -0.33 -6.80
N LYS A 86 -6.07 -0.20 -7.84
CA LYS A 86 -6.10 0.94 -8.77
C LYS A 86 -7.52 1.25 -9.25
N GLU A 87 -8.30 0.22 -9.57
CA GLU A 87 -9.67 0.35 -10.08
C GLU A 87 -10.69 0.79 -9.02
N GLU A 88 -10.38 0.63 -7.73
CA GLU A 88 -11.25 0.99 -6.60
C GLU A 88 -10.99 2.41 -6.08
N ILE A 89 -9.91 3.06 -6.53
CA ILE A 89 -9.52 4.39 -6.05
C ILE A 89 -10.43 5.45 -6.70
N ASP A 90 -11.21 6.13 -5.86
CA ASP A 90 -11.94 7.35 -6.23
C ASP A 90 -10.97 8.54 -6.35
N GLU A 91 -10.60 8.86 -7.58
CA GLU A 91 -9.65 9.92 -7.91
C GLU A 91 -10.15 11.31 -7.45
N GLU A 92 -11.43 11.61 -7.63
CA GLU A 92 -12.02 12.90 -7.26
C GLU A 92 -12.04 13.09 -5.75
N ARG A 93 -12.35 12.02 -5.00
CA ARG A 93 -12.24 12.02 -3.55
C ARG A 93 -10.78 12.19 -3.10
N ALA A 94 -9.83 11.57 -3.79
CA ALA A 94 -8.41 11.71 -3.48
C ALA A 94 -7.89 13.14 -3.73
N LYS A 95 -8.29 13.79 -4.84
CA LYS A 95 -7.99 15.21 -5.13
C LYS A 95 -8.52 16.15 -4.03
N LYS A 96 -9.81 16.01 -3.67
CA LYS A 96 -10.41 16.79 -2.57
C LYS A 96 -9.75 16.53 -1.22
N ALA A 97 -9.23 15.33 -0.98
CA ALA A 97 -8.48 15.01 0.24
C ALA A 97 -7.09 15.69 0.24
N LYS A 98 -6.42 15.73 -0.91
CA LYS A 98 -5.16 16.45 -1.10
C LYS A 98 -5.35 17.95 -0.83
N GLU A 99 -6.29 18.59 -1.51
CA GLU A 99 -6.57 20.04 -1.37
C GLU A 99 -6.85 20.42 0.09
N ARG A 100 -7.75 19.69 0.77
CA ARG A 100 -8.06 19.94 2.19
C ARG A 100 -6.85 19.77 3.11
N ALA A 101 -5.95 18.83 2.81
CA ALA A 101 -4.75 18.61 3.60
C ALA A 101 -3.73 19.74 3.36
N GLU A 102 -3.57 20.20 2.12
CA GLU A 102 -2.72 21.34 1.76
C GLU A 102 -3.23 22.65 2.37
N GLU A 103 -4.53 22.93 2.27
CA GLU A 103 -5.17 24.07 2.93
C GLU A 103 -4.92 24.05 4.43
N ARG A 104 -5.03 22.88 5.08
CA ARG A 104 -4.79 22.73 6.51
C ARG A 104 -3.33 22.99 6.86
N LEU A 105 -2.37 22.53 6.04
CA LEU A 105 -0.94 22.79 6.24
C LEU A 105 -0.57 24.26 6.05
N ASN A 106 -1.31 25.00 5.23
CA ASN A 106 -1.12 26.43 5.01
C ASN A 106 -1.66 27.32 6.14
N GLN A 107 -2.37 26.75 7.12
CA GLN A 107 -2.87 27.51 8.26
C GLN A 107 -1.76 27.86 9.23
N LYS A 108 -1.79 29.09 9.76
CA LYS A 108 -0.84 29.54 10.78
C LYS A 108 -1.19 28.91 12.15
N ASN A 109 -0.18 28.69 12.99
CA ASN A 109 -0.30 28.23 14.37
C ASN A 109 -0.82 26.78 14.55
N LEU A 110 -0.50 25.86 13.63
CA LEU A 110 -0.71 24.44 13.88
C LEU A 110 0.22 23.96 15.00
N SER A 111 -0.30 23.14 15.90
CA SER A 111 0.56 22.34 16.76
C SER A 111 1.31 21.28 15.96
N ASP A 112 2.46 20.83 16.46
CA ASP A 112 3.25 19.74 15.85
C ASP A 112 2.42 18.46 15.60
N ARG A 113 1.40 18.23 16.44
CA ARG A 113 0.49 17.09 16.28
C ARG A 113 -0.43 17.30 15.09
N GLU A 114 -1.02 18.49 14.94
CA GLU A 114 -1.92 18.78 13.84
C GLU A 114 -1.18 18.80 12.50
N GLN A 115 0.04 19.34 12.49
CA GLN A 115 0.90 19.32 11.31
C GLN A 115 1.19 17.88 10.87
N ARG A 116 1.65 17.00 11.78
CA ARG A 116 1.90 15.58 11.47
C ARG A 116 0.67 14.85 10.94
N ILE A 117 -0.52 15.13 11.49
CA ILE A 117 -1.77 14.53 11.00
C ILE A 117 -2.11 15.03 9.59
N ALA A 118 -1.91 16.32 9.32
CA ALA A 118 -2.18 16.90 8.01
C ALA A 118 -1.19 16.38 6.95
N GLU A 119 0.10 16.28 7.28
CA GLU A 119 1.12 15.67 6.42
C GLU A 119 0.80 14.19 6.11
N ALA A 120 0.39 13.41 7.11
CA ALA A 120 -0.01 12.03 6.90
C ALA A 120 -1.25 11.92 5.98
N LYS A 121 -2.25 12.81 6.15
CA LYS A 121 -3.43 12.87 5.27
C LYS A 121 -3.04 13.22 3.84
N LEU A 122 -2.16 14.21 3.66
CA LEU A 122 -1.64 14.60 2.35
C LEU A 122 -0.93 13.43 1.68
N ARG A 123 -0.02 12.77 2.40
CA ARG A 123 0.72 11.61 1.87
C ARG A 123 -0.19 10.49 1.42
N ARG A 124 -1.24 10.17 2.19
CA ARG A 124 -2.25 9.17 1.79
C ARG A 124 -2.98 9.55 0.50
N ALA A 125 -3.35 10.82 0.34
CA ALA A 125 -4.01 11.30 -0.88
C ALA A 125 -3.07 11.23 -2.08
N LEU A 126 -1.80 11.62 -1.91
CA LEU A 126 -0.79 11.56 -2.97
C LEU A 126 -0.50 10.12 -3.41
N VAL A 127 -0.43 9.16 -2.49
CA VAL A 127 -0.24 7.74 -2.83
C VAL A 127 -1.41 7.23 -3.69
N ARG A 128 -2.66 7.54 -3.33
CA ARG A 128 -3.83 7.14 -4.13
C ARG A 128 -3.77 7.72 -5.55
N LEU A 129 -3.49 9.02 -5.67
CA LEU A 129 -3.37 9.71 -6.95
C LEU A 129 -2.18 9.22 -7.79
N HIS A 130 -1.10 8.80 -7.15
CA HIS A 130 0.04 8.23 -7.85
C HIS A 130 -0.32 6.90 -8.48
N VAL A 131 -0.99 6.01 -7.74
CA VAL A 131 -1.42 4.69 -8.23
C VAL A 131 -2.42 4.78 -9.38
N THR A 132 -3.32 5.78 -9.38
CA THR A 132 -4.27 5.97 -10.49
C THR A 132 -3.59 6.38 -11.79
N ASN A 133 -2.42 7.03 -11.72
CA ASN A 133 -1.70 7.55 -12.89
C ASN A 133 -0.70 6.55 -13.48
N GLU A 134 -0.42 5.44 -12.80
CA GLU A 134 0.43 4.36 -13.33
C GLU A 134 -0.29 3.65 -14.47
N GLU A 135 0.41 3.22 -15.52
CA GLU A 135 -0.18 2.54 -16.69
C GLU A 135 -0.35 1.03 -16.45
#